data_AF-A0A645CUT8-F1
#
_entry.id   AF-A0A645CUT8-F1
#
_cell.length_a   1.000
_cell.length_b   1.000
_cell.length_c   1.000
_cell.angle_alpha   90.00
_cell.angle_beta   90.00
_cell.angle_gamma   90.00
#
_symmetry.space_group_name_H-M   'P 1'
#
loop_
_entity.id
_entity.type
_entity.pdbx_description
1 polymer ?
#
loop_
_entity_poly.entity_id
_entity_poly.type
_entity_poly.pdbx_seq_one_letter_code
_entity_poly.pdbx_strand_id
1 'polypeptide(L)'
;MALNGIVVVLFNPLIVSSLRRFHPLANTTIGGLLYAVGFSLFAFAGIAPMFLLLTVVFTLGEIICATNEHFYVANNTPISHRSRFSAILPIIMGTGHAIAPIVGGTIIDGHSMSLLWISTGIAALIGSAGVFMLYLTEKKPQA
;
A
#
# COMPACT_ATOMS: atom_id res chain seq x y z
N MET A 1 -0.96 16.38 -5.80
CA MET A 1 0.05 16.24 -4.73
C MET A 1 -0.32 16.96 -3.43
N ALA A 2 -0.78 18.22 -3.46
CA ALA A 2 -1.07 18.97 -2.21
C ALA A 2 -2.09 18.27 -1.27
N LEU A 3 -3.19 17.72 -1.80
CA LEU A 3 -4.21 17.06 -0.98
C LEU A 3 -3.66 15.84 -0.21
N ASN A 4 -2.94 14.96 -0.90
CA ASN A 4 -2.32 13.77 -0.28
C ASN A 4 -1.40 14.20 0.88
N GLY A 5 -0.51 15.17 0.66
CA GLY A 5 0.37 15.69 1.72
C GLY A 5 -0.40 16.27 2.92
N ILE A 6 -1.48 17.02 2.68
CA ILE A 6 -2.35 17.54 3.75
C ILE A 6 -2.97 16.38 4.55
N VAL A 7 -3.51 15.37 3.87
CA VAL A 7 -4.13 14.21 4.52
C VAL A 7 -3.09 13.44 5.35
N VAL A 8 -1.89 13.21 4.80
CA VAL A 8 -0.81 12.55 5.55
C VAL A 8 -0.47 13.36 6.81
N VAL A 9 -0.18 14.66 6.69
CA VAL A 9 0.23 15.47 7.85
C VAL A 9 -0.85 15.51 8.94
N LEU A 10 -2.12 15.66 8.57
CA LEU A 10 -3.22 15.76 9.53
C LEU A 10 -3.58 14.42 10.18
N PHE A 11 -3.64 13.35 9.39
CA PHE A 11 -4.18 12.08 9.86
C PHE A 11 -3.13 11.07 10.32
N ASN A 12 -1.87 11.19 9.88
CA ASN A 12 -0.81 10.27 10.26
C ASN A 12 -0.68 10.06 11.78
N PRO A 13 -0.53 11.09 12.65
CA PRO A 13 -0.39 10.86 14.09
C PRO A 13 -1.60 10.13 14.72
N LEU A 14 -2.82 10.46 14.26
CA LEU A 14 -4.06 9.85 14.77
C LEU A 14 -4.18 8.37 14.36
N ILE A 15 -3.91 8.09 13.08
CA ILE A 15 -3.97 6.74 12.52
C ILE A 15 -2.88 5.88 13.17
N VAL A 16 -1.64 6.34 13.21
CA VAL A 16 -0.52 5.59 13.79
C VAL A 16 -0.77 5.27 15.26
N SER A 17 -1.26 6.23 16.05
CA SER A 17 -1.62 5.98 17.45
C SER A 17 -2.69 4.89 17.58
N SER A 18 -3.69 4.91 16.70
CA SER A 18 -4.79 3.95 16.70
C SER A 18 -4.39 2.55 16.22
N LEU A 19 -3.38 2.43 15.38
CA LEU A 19 -2.91 1.17 14.80
C LEU A 19 -2.00 0.37 15.75
N ARG A 20 -1.36 1.01 16.73
CA ARG A 20 -0.42 0.36 17.68
C ARG A 20 -1.02 -0.81 18.46
N ARG A 21 -2.35 -0.84 18.63
CA ARG A 21 -3.07 -1.89 19.35
C ARG A 21 -3.36 -3.14 18.50
N PHE A 22 -3.11 -3.09 17.20
CA PHE A 22 -3.43 -4.16 16.26
C PHE A 22 -2.17 -4.78 15.65
N HIS A 23 -2.32 -6.01 15.14
CA HIS A 23 -1.21 -6.73 14.51
C HIS A 23 -0.73 -6.02 13.23
N PRO A 24 0.58 -5.80 13.03
CA PRO A 24 1.09 -5.06 11.88
C PRO A 24 0.64 -5.60 10.52
N LEU A 25 0.67 -6.92 10.33
CA LEU A 25 0.22 -7.52 9.08
C LEU A 25 -1.28 -7.34 8.83
N ALA A 26 -2.12 -7.39 9.88
CA ALA A 26 -3.55 -7.16 9.73
C ALA A 26 -3.84 -5.70 9.33
N ASN A 27 -3.10 -4.75 9.91
CA ASN A 27 -3.15 -3.35 9.50
C ASN A 27 -2.74 -3.19 8.03
N THR A 28 -1.61 -3.77 7.63
CA THR A 28 -1.13 -3.70 6.23
C THR A 28 -2.11 -4.33 5.24
N THR A 29 -2.81 -5.41 5.59
CA THR A 29 -3.90 -5.95 4.76
C THR A 29 -5.02 -4.91 4.57
N ILE A 30 -5.44 -4.22 5.63
CA ILE A 30 -6.47 -3.17 5.51
C ILE A 30 -5.97 -2.03 4.60
N GLY A 31 -4.70 -1.62 4.76
CA GLY A 31 -4.08 -0.62 3.89
C GLY A 31 -4.05 -1.04 2.42
N GLY A 32 -3.68 -2.29 2.15
CA GLY A 32 -3.69 -2.88 0.81
C GLY A 32 -5.09 -2.95 0.18
N LEU A 33 -6.12 -3.25 0.97
CA LEU A 33 -7.52 -3.22 0.50
C LEU A 33 -7.97 -1.79 0.16
N LEU A 34 -7.58 -0.79 0.96
CA LEU A 34 -7.87 0.61 0.64
C LEU A 34 -7.19 1.05 -0.65
N TYR A 35 -5.96 0.59 -0.90
CA TYR A 35 -5.30 0.80 -2.19
C TYR A 35 -6.04 0.13 -3.34
N ALA A 36 -6.42 -1.15 -3.19
CA ALA A 36 -7.15 -1.87 -4.22
C ALA A 36 -8.46 -1.15 -4.59
N VAL A 37 -9.25 -0.78 -3.59
CA VAL A 37 -10.51 -0.05 -3.78
C VAL A 37 -10.27 1.34 -4.37
N GLY A 38 -9.35 2.11 -3.79
CA GLY A 38 -9.03 3.47 -4.24
C GLY A 38 -8.58 3.51 -5.70
N PHE A 39 -7.63 2.66 -6.07
CA PHE A 39 -7.12 2.57 -7.44
C PHE A 39 -8.15 2.01 -8.41
N SER A 40 -8.86 0.93 -8.09
CA SER A 40 -9.88 0.40 -9.00
C SER A 40 -11.01 1.41 -9.27
N LEU A 41 -11.42 2.18 -8.27
CA LEU A 41 -12.49 3.16 -8.43
C LEU A 41 -12.08 4.40 -9.24
N PHE A 42 -10.79 4.69 -9.40
CA PHE A 42 -10.34 5.76 -10.29
C PHE A 42 -10.73 5.52 -11.76
N ALA A 43 -10.92 4.26 -12.16
CA ALA A 43 -11.37 3.90 -13.50
C ALA A 43 -12.75 4.47 -13.86
N PHE A 44 -13.57 4.79 -12.85
CA PHE A 44 -14.94 5.30 -12.99
C PHE A 44 -15.06 6.78 -12.61
N ALA A 45 -13.95 7.44 -12.25
CA ALA A 45 -13.97 8.83 -11.82
C ALA A 45 -14.21 9.77 -13.01
N GLY A 46 -15.36 10.45 -13.01
CA GLY A 46 -15.74 11.39 -14.08
C GLY A 46 -15.75 12.87 -13.67
N ILE A 47 -15.68 13.17 -12.37
CA ILE A 47 -15.77 14.55 -11.85
C ILE A 47 -14.68 14.81 -10.80
N ALA A 48 -14.19 16.06 -10.74
CA ALA A 48 -13.10 16.45 -9.85
C ALA A 48 -13.29 16.02 -8.37
N PRO A 49 -14.48 16.15 -7.74
CA PRO A 49 -14.68 15.72 -6.35
C PRO A 49 -14.43 14.22 -6.13
N MET A 50 -14.72 13.38 -7.13
CA MET A 50 -14.51 11.95 -7.04
C MET A 50 -13.02 11.60 -7.00
N PHE A 51 -12.19 12.28 -7.82
CA PHE A 51 -10.74 12.13 -7.75
C PHE A 51 -10.17 12.55 -6.40
N LEU A 52 -10.69 13.63 -5.80
CA LEU A 52 -10.27 14.09 -4.47
C LEU A 52 -10.63 13.06 -3.40
N LEU A 53 -11.84 12.53 -3.40
CA LEU A 53 -12.28 11.51 -2.45
C LEU A 53 -11.45 10.24 -2.56
N LEU A 54 -11.24 9.74 -3.77
CA LEU A 54 -10.38 8.56 -4.00
C LEU A 54 -8.93 8.80 -3.60
N THR A 55 -8.45 10.04 -3.76
CA THR A 55 -7.14 10.43 -3.25
C THR A 55 -7.05 10.25 -1.75
N VAL A 56 -8.05 10.72 -0.99
CA VAL A 56 -8.11 10.50 0.45
C VAL A 56 -8.11 9.00 0.78
N VAL A 57 -8.91 8.19 0.08
CA VAL A 57 -9.02 6.74 0.33
C VAL A 57 -7.67 6.03 0.18
N PHE A 58 -6.97 6.21 -0.94
CA PHE A 58 -5.68 5.55 -1.13
C PHE A 58 -4.62 6.10 -0.16
N THR A 59 -4.69 7.39 0.18
CA THR A 59 -3.76 8.02 1.14
C THR A 59 -3.92 7.44 2.55
N LEU A 60 -5.15 7.10 2.96
CA LEU A 60 -5.36 6.39 4.23
C LEU A 60 -4.67 5.01 4.21
N GLY A 61 -4.77 4.29 3.09
CA GLY A 61 -4.04 3.04 2.89
C GLY A 61 -2.52 3.21 2.97
N GLU A 62 -2.01 4.27 2.33
CA GLU A 62 -0.60 4.66 2.34
C GLU A 62 -0.05 4.85 3.75
N ILE A 63 -0.74 5.65 4.59
CA ILE A 63 -0.33 5.91 5.97
C ILE A 63 -0.23 4.60 6.77
N ILE A 64 -1.22 3.70 6.59
CA ILE A 64 -1.26 2.41 7.29
C ILE A 64 -0.08 1.54 6.86
N CYS A 65 0.12 1.35 5.56
CA CYS A 65 1.20 0.53 5.00
C CYS A 65 2.59 1.05 5.41
N ALA A 66 2.85 2.35 5.17
CA ALA A 66 4.15 2.97 5.44
C ALA A 66 4.60 2.84 6.90
N THR A 67 3.65 2.84 7.83
CA THR A 67 3.96 2.69 9.26
C THR A 67 4.22 1.23 9.65
N ASN A 68 3.43 0.29 9.13
CA ASN A 68 3.45 -1.10 9.59
C ASN A 68 4.52 -1.96 8.90
N GLU A 69 4.83 -1.70 7.63
CA GLU A 69 5.78 -2.51 6.85
C GLU A 69 7.21 -2.44 7.44
N HIS A 70 7.73 -1.23 7.64
CA HIS A 70 9.04 -1.04 8.25
C HIS A 70 9.11 -1.56 9.69
N PHE A 71 8.04 -1.35 10.47
CA PHE A 71 7.95 -1.83 11.84
C PHE A 71 7.98 -3.37 11.91
N TYR A 72 7.22 -4.03 11.04
CA TYR A 72 7.16 -5.49 10.99
C TYR A 72 8.52 -6.10 10.62
N VAL A 73 9.19 -5.58 9.58
CA VAL A 73 10.51 -6.09 9.16
C VAL A 73 11.55 -5.87 10.26
N ALA A 74 11.54 -4.70 10.92
CA ALA A 74 12.49 -4.41 12.00
C ALA A 74 12.34 -5.36 13.20
N ASN A 75 11.10 -5.69 13.57
CA ASN A 75 10.83 -6.57 14.73
C ASN A 75 11.03 -8.05 14.44
N ASN A 76 10.93 -8.47 13.18
CA ASN A 76 11.17 -9.86 12.77
C ASN A 76 12.61 -10.12 12.30
N THR A 77 13.51 -9.15 12.42
CA THR A 77 14.92 -9.31 12.06
C THR A 77 15.84 -9.24 13.28
N PRO A 78 16.84 -10.14 13.41
CA PRO A 78 17.91 -10.02 14.41
C PRO A 78 18.62 -8.67 14.35
N ILE A 79 18.98 -8.11 15.51
CA ILE A 79 19.59 -6.78 15.63
C ILE A 79 20.87 -6.66 14.78
N SER A 80 21.69 -7.71 14.70
CA SER A 80 22.95 -7.75 13.91
C SER A 80 22.75 -7.60 12.40
N HIS A 81 21.56 -7.90 11.88
CA HIS A 81 21.27 -7.88 10.44
C HIS A 81 20.09 -6.99 10.06
N ARG A 82 19.46 -6.31 11.03
CA ARG A 82 18.30 -5.43 10.82
C ARG A 82 18.50 -4.43 9.68
N SER A 83 19.64 -3.76 9.62
CA SER A 83 19.93 -2.78 8.56
C SER A 83 20.05 -3.42 7.18
N ARG A 84 20.59 -4.64 7.09
CA ARG A 84 20.73 -5.38 5.82
C ARG A 84 19.37 -5.83 5.28
N PHE A 85 18.51 -6.36 6.14
CA PHE A 85 17.14 -6.73 5.74
C PHE A 85 16.30 -5.48 5.42
N SER A 86 16.44 -4.42 6.20
CA SER A 86 15.72 -3.16 5.94
C SER A 86 16.12 -2.52 4.62
N ALA A 87 17.35 -2.76 4.12
CA ALA A 87 17.81 -2.29 2.83
C ALA A 87 17.19 -3.04 1.63
N ILE A 88 16.58 -4.22 1.84
CA ILE A 88 15.92 -4.98 0.77
C ILE A 88 14.60 -4.30 0.36
N LEU A 89 13.84 -3.77 1.33
CA LEU A 89 12.57 -3.07 1.07
C LEU A 89 12.70 -1.94 0.03
N PRO A 90 13.61 -0.96 0.17
CA PRO A 90 13.74 0.11 -0.83
C PRO A 90 14.21 -0.41 -2.20
N ILE A 91 14.93 -1.53 -2.28
CA ILE A 91 15.29 -2.16 -3.57
C ILE A 91 14.03 -2.70 -4.26
N ILE A 92 13.17 -3.41 -3.51
CA ILE A 92 11.89 -3.92 -4.02
C ILE A 92 11.01 -2.76 -4.48
N MET A 93 10.85 -1.73 -3.64
CA MET A 93 10.04 -0.56 -3.97
C MET A 93 10.61 0.20 -5.17
N GLY A 94 11.93 0.41 -5.22
CA GLY A 94 12.61 1.08 -6.34
C GLY A 94 12.44 0.34 -7.65
N THR A 95 12.47 -1.01 -7.61
CA THR A 95 12.19 -1.85 -8.79
C THR A 95 10.74 -1.65 -9.27
N GLY A 96 9.77 -1.61 -8.35
CA GLY A 96 8.38 -1.27 -8.67
C GLY A 96 8.25 0.11 -9.31
N HIS A 97 8.88 1.14 -8.75
CA HIS A 97 8.88 2.50 -9.30
C HIS A 97 9.53 2.61 -10.68
N ALA A 98 10.53 1.76 -10.99
CA ALA A 98 11.16 1.74 -12.30
C ALA A 98 10.29 1.05 -13.37
N ILE A 99 9.61 -0.05 -13.00
CA ILE A 99 8.79 -0.84 -13.92
C ILE A 99 7.43 -0.19 -14.16
N ALA A 100 6.84 0.44 -13.13
CA ALA A 100 5.47 0.97 -13.19
C ALA A 100 5.23 1.98 -14.32
N PRO A 101 6.12 2.96 -14.61
CA PRO A 101 5.93 3.87 -15.75
C PRO A 101 6.00 3.18 -17.11
N ILE A 102 6.87 2.17 -17.26
CA ILE A 102 7.02 1.42 -18.52
C ILE A 102 5.75 0.60 -18.79
N VAL A 103 5.29 -0.14 -17.79
CA VAL A 103 4.06 -0.95 -17.90
C VAL A 103 2.83 -0.04 -18.00
N GLY A 104 2.77 1.01 -17.19
CA GLY A 104 1.66 1.93 -17.18
C GLY A 104 1.53 2.72 -18.48
N GLY A 105 2.64 3.23 -19.01
CA GLY A 105 2.69 3.92 -20.30
C GLY A 105 2.22 3.03 -21.44
N THR A 106 2.70 1.78 -21.51
CA THR A 106 2.28 0.84 -22.57
C THR A 106 0.79 0.47 -22.47
N ILE A 107 0.22 0.37 -21.26
CA ILE A 107 -1.23 0.15 -21.07
C ILE A 107 -2.02 1.37 -21.54
N ILE A 108 -1.59 2.59 -21.19
CA ILE A 108 -2.27 3.82 -21.60
C ILE A 108 -2.23 3.97 -23.12
N ASP A 109 -1.07 3.77 -23.75
CA ASP A 109 -0.87 3.95 -25.18
C ASP A 109 -1.67 2.95 -26.03
N GLY A 110 -1.74 1.68 -25.58
CA GLY A 110 -2.42 0.61 -26.32
C GLY A 110 -3.90 0.42 -25.98
N HIS A 111 -4.35 0.89 -24.81
CA HIS A 111 -5.70 0.63 -24.32
C HIS A 111 -6.38 1.90 -23.77
N SER A 112 -6.40 2.08 -22.45
CA SER A 112 -7.12 3.18 -21.81
C SER A 112 -6.62 3.44 -20.39
N MET A 113 -6.87 4.66 -19.91
CA MET A 113 -6.59 5.04 -18.53
C MET A 113 -7.39 4.20 -17.51
N SER A 114 -8.63 3.81 -17.84
CA SER A 114 -9.45 2.98 -16.96
C SER A 114 -8.84 1.59 -16.74
N LEU A 115 -8.27 0.99 -17.79
CA LEU A 115 -7.61 -0.32 -17.67
C LEU A 115 -6.37 -0.25 -16.78
N LEU A 116 -5.60 0.84 -16.86
CA LEU A 116 -4.47 1.09 -15.96
C LEU A 116 -4.92 1.05 -14.50
N TRP A 117 -5.93 1.85 -14.14
CA TRP A 117 -6.42 1.94 -12.77
C TRP A 117 -6.96 0.62 -12.22
N ILE A 118 -7.69 -0.14 -13.04
CA ILE A 118 -8.15 -1.48 -12.68
C ILE A 118 -6.96 -2.42 -12.45
N SER A 119 -5.98 -2.41 -13.35
CA SER A 119 -4.78 -3.26 -13.23
C SER A 119 -3.96 -2.93 -11.97
N THR A 120 -3.82 -1.65 -11.63
CA THR A 120 -3.17 -1.20 -10.39
C THR A 120 -3.94 -1.66 -9.15
N GLY A 121 -5.27 -1.57 -9.17
CA GLY A 121 -6.11 -2.06 -8.07
C GLY A 121 -6.02 -3.58 -7.90
N ILE A 122 -5.96 -4.35 -9.00
CA ILE A 122 -5.73 -5.80 -8.96
C ILE A 122 -4.35 -6.11 -8.39
N ALA A 123 -3.30 -5.41 -8.80
CA ALA A 123 -1.96 -5.60 -8.27
C ALA A 123 -1.90 -5.32 -6.74
N ALA A 124 -2.56 -4.25 -6.29
CA ALA A 124 -2.71 -3.94 -4.87
C ALA A 124 -3.48 -5.03 -4.12
N LEU A 125 -4.54 -5.60 -4.73
CA LEU A 125 -5.31 -6.70 -4.15
C LEU A 125 -4.47 -7.97 -4.00
N ILE A 126 -3.65 -8.30 -5.00
CA ILE A 126 -2.72 -9.44 -4.95
C ILE A 126 -1.71 -9.25 -3.81
N GLY A 127 -1.10 -8.06 -3.70
CA GLY A 127 -0.18 -7.74 -2.61
C GLY A 127 -0.86 -7.85 -1.24
N SER A 128 -2.06 -7.30 -1.10
CA SER A 128 -2.87 -7.38 0.11
C SER A 128 -3.21 -8.82 0.50
N ALA A 129 -3.57 -9.66 -0.48
CA ALA A 129 -3.86 -11.07 -0.26
C ALA A 129 -2.61 -11.84 0.20
N GLY A 130 -1.43 -11.54 -0.37
CA GLY A 130 -0.16 -12.13 0.06
C GLY A 130 0.18 -11.79 1.52
N VAL A 131 0.01 -10.52 1.91
CA VAL A 131 0.20 -10.09 3.32
C VAL A 131 -0.82 -10.76 4.25
N PHE A 132 -2.07 -10.92 3.80
CA PHE A 132 -3.08 -11.61 4.58
C PHE A 132 -2.77 -13.11 4.77
N MET A 133 -2.26 -13.78 3.74
CA MET A 133 -1.79 -15.17 3.87
C MET A 133 -0.62 -15.29 4.86
N LEU A 134 0.30 -14.33 4.83
CA LEU A 134 1.41 -14.27 5.80
C LEU A 134 0.87 -14.12 7.23
N TYR A 135 -0.12 -13.24 7.44
CA TYR A 135 -0.78 -13.07 8.73
C TYR A 135 -1.45 -14.36 9.23
N LEU A 136 -2.14 -15.10 8.36
CA LEU A 136 -2.74 -16.38 8.72
C LEU A 136 -1.70 -17.44 9.08
N THR A 137 -0.51 -17.38 8.47
CA THR A 137 0.58 -18.33 8.71
C THR A 137 1.27 -18.05 10.04
N GLU A 138 1.51 -16.79 10.40
CA GLU A 138 2.04 -16.41 11.72
C GLU A 138 1.07 -16.69 12.87
N LYS A 139 -0.24 -16.56 12.61
CA LYS A 139 -1.26 -16.80 13.64
C LYS A 139 -1.46 -18.28 13.96
N LYS A 140 -1.09 -19.19 13.05
CA LYS A 140 -1.10 -20.63 13.36
C LYS A 140 0.01 -20.90 14.39
N PRO A 141 -0.31 -21.52 15.54
CA PRO A 141 0.73 -21.97 16.47
C PRO A 141 1.69 -22.85 15.68
N GLN A 142 3.01 -22.60 15.81
CA GLN A 142 4.02 -23.52 15.33
C GLN A 142 3.72 -24.88 15.99
N ALA A 143 3.24 -25.84 15.19
CA ALA A 143 2.90 -27.19 15.62
C ALA A 143 4.17 -28.02 15.84
#